data_AF-W6LB09-F1
#
_entry.id   AF-W6LB09-F1
#
_cell.length_a   1.000
_cell.length_b   1.000
_cell.length_c   1.000
_cell.angle_alpha   90.00
_cell.angle_beta   90.00
_cell.angle_gamma   90.00
#
_symmetry.space_group_name_H-M   'P 1'
#
loop_
_entity.id
_entity.type
_entity.pdbx_description
1 polymer ?
#
loop_
_entity_poly.entity_id
_entity_poly.type
_entity_poly.pdbx_seq_one_letter_code
_entity_poly.pdbx_strand_id
1 'polypeptide(L)'
;MSEDPALLHRYPGALGLPTVDPQALALETALRFLQVRYVKKDAAMRDLRMVIPPSRDSPPEKDRPAEPITLHGFRDCMRYLSALTDVDVVQSDHQHVGACVEGIATTCLFPAFTFFVHFEPNLFHYGLRKVVVPKVGGFWERLSGSFRRNILRSNVFSYVEGAAHGPTPFRTESRQVAEVLGEVEKAFRALERLHLSYARTDETFFSGTSSPSSTDAYVYAGVSSFLHADFGGPHGSPQLAAFQATVKEECAHLVKYVEWMRQMFYEDYNGKYGLKKTTAVATAEMVAAAAEDAYASGRTRVLFTTGVFAFLYFIFANSDVIVSLLEEVLSSDKVDMVTSEPEEENQREEPNL
;
A
#
# COMPACT_ATOMS: atom_id res chain seq x y z
N MET A 1 -3.68 -30.54 17.66
CA MET A 1 -3.76 -29.11 17.22
C MET A 1 -4.86 -28.42 18.01
N SER A 2 -4.57 -27.24 18.58
CA SER A 2 -5.51 -26.39 19.31
C SER A 2 -6.80 -26.14 18.50
N GLU A 3 -7.96 -26.12 19.16
CA GLU A 3 -9.24 -25.72 18.54
C GLU A 3 -9.27 -24.22 18.21
N ASP A 4 -8.50 -23.41 18.94
CA ASP A 4 -8.40 -21.98 18.70
C ASP A 4 -7.54 -21.70 17.46
N PRO A 5 -7.98 -20.80 16.56
CA PRO A 5 -7.25 -20.46 15.35
C PRO A 5 -6.06 -19.54 15.66
N ALA A 6 -4.99 -19.64 14.88
CA ALA A 6 -3.90 -18.66 14.89
C ALA A 6 -4.42 -17.27 14.46
N LEU A 7 -3.83 -16.20 14.97
CA LEU A 7 -4.17 -14.84 14.55
C LEU A 7 -3.06 -14.27 13.69
N LEU A 8 -3.37 -13.89 12.46
CA LEU A 8 -2.45 -13.17 11.58
C LEU A 8 -2.86 -11.70 11.51
N HIS A 9 -2.04 -10.84 12.10
CA HIS A 9 -2.13 -9.39 11.96
C HIS A 9 -1.36 -8.98 10.71
N ARG A 10 -2.06 -8.47 9.71
CA ARG A 10 -1.50 -8.24 8.38
C ARG A 10 -2.08 -7.00 7.73
N TYR A 11 -1.40 -6.53 6.68
CA TYR A 11 -1.93 -5.44 5.88
C TYR A 11 -3.25 -5.81 5.19
N PRO A 12 -4.20 -4.87 5.04
CA PRO A 12 -5.48 -5.13 4.41
C PRO A 12 -5.35 -5.47 2.92
N GLY A 13 -6.37 -6.13 2.37
CA GLY A 13 -6.51 -6.35 0.94
C GLY A 13 -7.01 -5.12 0.19
N ALA A 14 -6.48 -4.92 -1.02
CA ALA A 14 -6.95 -3.97 -2.03
C ALA A 14 -6.43 -4.40 -3.41
N LEU A 15 -6.81 -3.68 -4.48
CA LEU A 15 -6.36 -3.98 -5.86
C LEU A 15 -6.66 -5.42 -6.31
N GLY A 16 -7.77 -6.00 -5.84
CA GLY A 16 -8.12 -7.40 -6.13
C GLY A 16 -7.31 -8.46 -5.38
N LEU A 17 -6.37 -8.05 -4.52
CA LEU A 17 -5.53 -8.95 -3.73
C LEU A 17 -6.11 -9.22 -2.33
N PRO A 18 -5.83 -10.39 -1.73
CA PRO A 18 -6.19 -10.67 -0.34
C PRO A 18 -5.49 -9.73 0.65
N THR A 19 -4.24 -9.35 0.38
CA THR A 19 -3.41 -8.34 1.09
C THR A 19 -2.57 -7.59 0.06
N VAL A 20 -2.29 -6.31 0.29
CA VAL A 20 -1.35 -5.51 -0.52
C VAL A 20 0.06 -5.50 0.08
N ASP A 21 0.33 -6.39 1.04
CA ASP A 21 1.65 -6.66 1.58
C ASP A 21 2.10 -8.07 1.15
N PRO A 22 3.10 -8.19 0.26
CA PRO A 22 3.64 -9.48 -0.19
C PRO A 22 4.21 -10.32 0.96
N GLN A 23 4.75 -9.68 2.01
CA GLN A 23 5.26 -10.42 3.18
C GLN A 23 4.11 -11.11 3.90
N ALA A 24 3.02 -10.40 4.16
CA ALA A 24 1.81 -11.00 4.70
C ALA A 24 1.21 -12.08 3.79
N LEU A 25 1.27 -11.90 2.46
CA LEU A 25 0.78 -12.90 1.51
C LEU A 25 1.57 -14.20 1.63
N ALA A 26 2.89 -14.13 1.72
CA ALA A 26 3.75 -15.30 1.91
C ALA A 26 3.42 -16.04 3.21
N LEU A 27 3.19 -15.31 4.32
CA LEU A 27 2.77 -15.93 5.59
C LEU A 27 1.40 -16.61 5.47
N GLU A 28 0.43 -15.97 4.80
CA GLU A 28 -0.88 -16.58 4.54
C GLU A 28 -0.77 -17.84 3.68
N THR A 29 0.12 -17.83 2.68
CA THR A 29 0.37 -18.99 1.82
C THR A 29 0.97 -20.13 2.62
N ALA A 30 2.00 -19.87 3.43
CA ALA A 30 2.62 -20.89 4.28
C ALA A 30 1.64 -21.46 5.32
N LEU A 31 0.78 -20.63 5.93
CA LEU A 31 -0.28 -21.10 6.81
C LEU A 31 -1.30 -22.00 6.10
N ARG A 32 -1.62 -21.72 4.83
CA ARG A 32 -2.49 -22.55 3.99
C ARG A 32 -1.85 -23.88 3.62
N PHE A 33 -0.55 -23.90 3.34
CA PHE A 33 0.20 -25.15 3.11
C PHE A 33 0.11 -26.10 4.31
N LEU A 34 0.25 -25.55 5.52
CA LEU A 34 0.11 -26.30 6.76
C LEU A 34 -1.34 -26.65 7.13
N GLN A 35 -2.32 -26.18 6.35
CA GLN A 35 -3.76 -26.33 6.60
C GLN A 35 -4.17 -25.85 8.02
N VAL A 36 -3.44 -24.87 8.56
CA VAL A 36 -3.70 -24.32 9.89
C VAL A 36 -4.89 -23.37 9.82
N ARG A 37 -5.83 -23.49 10.75
CA ARG A 37 -6.93 -22.52 10.90
C ARG A 37 -6.36 -21.20 11.42
N TYR A 38 -6.62 -20.11 10.72
CA TYR A 38 -6.23 -18.77 11.16
C TYR A 38 -7.30 -17.72 10.90
N VAL A 39 -7.26 -16.66 11.71
CA VAL A 39 -8.10 -15.47 11.58
C VAL A 39 -7.23 -14.27 11.21
N LYS A 40 -7.72 -13.46 10.28
CA LYS A 40 -7.04 -12.28 9.77
C LYS A 40 -7.47 -11.05 10.57
N LYS A 41 -6.50 -10.24 11.01
CA LYS A 41 -6.73 -8.92 11.61
C LYS A 41 -5.98 -7.86 10.82
N ASP A 42 -6.68 -6.79 10.46
CA ASP A 42 -6.08 -5.66 9.74
C ASP A 42 -5.08 -4.94 10.67
N ALA A 43 -3.85 -4.72 10.18
CA ALA A 43 -2.75 -4.06 10.88
C ALA A 43 -1.85 -3.31 9.89
N ALA A 44 -1.11 -2.29 10.36
CA ALA A 44 -0.15 -1.59 9.50
C ALA A 44 1.02 -2.53 9.11
N MET A 45 1.71 -2.25 8.00
CA MET A 45 2.84 -3.09 7.53
C MET A 45 3.91 -3.31 8.61
N ARG A 46 4.22 -2.26 9.39
CA ARG A 46 5.18 -2.33 10.51
C ARG A 46 4.74 -3.23 11.67
N ASP A 47 3.44 -3.52 11.76
CA ASP A 47 2.81 -4.27 12.84
C ASP A 47 2.45 -5.70 12.40
N LEU A 48 3.04 -6.19 11.29
CA LEU A 48 2.92 -7.57 10.84
C LEU A 48 3.35 -8.53 11.97
N ARG A 49 2.44 -9.39 12.42
CA ARG A 49 2.71 -10.36 13.48
C ARG A 49 1.75 -11.55 13.44
N MET A 50 2.18 -12.65 14.03
CA MET A 50 1.40 -13.87 14.17
C MET A 50 1.29 -14.27 15.64
N VAL A 51 0.09 -14.61 16.10
CA VAL A 51 -0.17 -15.15 17.44
C VAL A 51 -0.63 -16.59 17.30
N ILE A 52 0.13 -17.50 17.89
CA ILE A 52 -0.13 -18.94 17.85
C ILE A 52 -0.68 -19.35 19.23
N PRO A 53 -1.85 -19.97 19.29
CA PRO A 53 -2.41 -20.44 20.55
C PRO A 53 -1.55 -21.56 21.14
N PRO A 54 -1.55 -21.72 22.47
CA PRO A 54 -0.79 -22.77 23.13
C PRO A 54 -1.19 -24.16 22.62
N SER A 55 -0.20 -25.03 22.43
CA SER A 55 -0.46 -26.43 22.10
C SER A 55 -0.99 -27.17 23.34
N ARG A 56 -2.06 -27.96 23.19
CA ARG A 56 -2.56 -28.83 24.27
C ARG A 56 -1.59 -29.98 24.60
N ASP A 57 -0.65 -30.28 23.70
CA ASP A 57 0.31 -31.39 23.85
C ASP A 57 1.55 -31.00 24.67
N SER A 58 1.65 -29.74 25.09
CA SER A 58 2.65 -29.30 26.07
C SER A 58 2.27 -29.85 27.45
N PRO A 59 3.11 -30.67 28.11
CA PRO A 59 2.79 -31.15 29.44
C PRO A 59 2.55 -29.94 30.35
N PRO A 60 1.50 -29.93 31.18
CA PRO A 60 1.24 -28.83 32.08
C PRO A 60 2.41 -28.77 33.08
N GLU A 61 3.35 -27.86 32.84
CA GLU A 61 4.23 -27.39 33.91
C GLU A 61 3.31 -26.82 34.98
N LYS A 62 3.42 -27.41 36.19
CA LYS A 62 2.58 -27.10 37.35
C LYS A 62 2.36 -25.58 37.46
N ASP A 63 1.08 -25.19 37.43
CA ASP A 63 0.55 -23.87 37.77
C ASP A 63 0.79 -22.69 36.79
N ARG A 64 1.11 -22.92 35.52
CA ARG A 64 1.03 -21.84 34.50
C ARG A 64 0.21 -22.24 33.27
N PRO A 65 -0.82 -21.45 32.88
CA PRO A 65 -1.45 -21.65 31.58
C PRO A 65 -0.39 -21.45 30.50
N ALA A 66 -0.30 -22.37 29.54
CA ALA A 66 0.63 -22.27 28.43
C ALA A 66 0.38 -20.94 27.69
N GLU A 67 1.40 -20.09 27.63
CA GLU A 67 1.27 -18.76 27.02
C GLU A 67 1.23 -18.87 25.49
N PRO A 68 0.41 -18.03 24.81
CA PRO A 68 0.41 -17.97 23.35
C PRO A 68 1.74 -17.43 22.84
N ILE A 69 2.26 -18.04 21.77
CA ILE A 69 3.50 -17.60 21.13
C ILE A 69 3.17 -16.41 20.22
N THR A 70 3.78 -15.26 20.48
CA THR A 70 3.63 -14.07 19.63
C THR A 70 4.93 -13.82 18.86
N LEU A 71 4.85 -13.87 17.52
CA LEU A 71 5.97 -13.65 16.61
C LEU A 71 5.78 -12.31 15.90
N HIS A 72 6.82 -11.47 15.90
CA HIS A 72 6.78 -10.13 15.34
C HIS A 72 7.63 -10.02 14.07
N GLY A 73 7.08 -9.36 13.04
CA GLY A 73 7.75 -9.14 11.78
C GLY A 73 7.79 -10.38 10.88
N PHE A 74 8.06 -10.14 9.60
CA PHE A 74 8.04 -11.17 8.58
C PHE A 74 9.04 -12.30 8.84
N ARG A 75 10.29 -11.95 9.19
CA ARG A 75 11.39 -12.91 9.35
C ARG A 75 11.12 -13.95 10.42
N ASP A 76 10.64 -13.55 11.60
CA ASP A 76 10.41 -14.48 12.71
C ASP A 76 9.17 -15.33 12.47
N CYS A 77 8.11 -14.74 11.90
CA CYS A 77 6.93 -15.51 11.47
C CYS A 77 7.30 -16.56 10.42
N MET A 78 8.03 -16.16 9.37
CA MET A 78 8.36 -17.06 8.27
C MET A 78 9.34 -18.15 8.70
N ARG A 79 10.32 -17.85 9.57
CA ARG A 79 11.23 -18.85 10.13
C ARG A 79 10.47 -19.93 10.93
N TYR A 80 9.47 -19.52 11.70
CA TYR A 80 8.64 -20.46 12.44
C TYR A 80 7.85 -21.36 11.49
N LEU A 81 7.22 -20.78 10.46
CA LEU A 81 6.44 -21.55 9.49
C LEU A 81 7.33 -22.45 8.62
N SER A 82 8.50 -21.98 8.20
CA SER A 82 9.45 -22.74 7.40
C SER A 82 9.97 -23.97 8.14
N ALA A 83 10.18 -23.87 9.46
CA ALA A 83 10.54 -25.01 10.30
C ALA A 83 9.45 -26.11 10.31
N LEU A 84 8.20 -25.78 9.97
CA LEU A 84 7.09 -26.72 9.88
C LEU A 84 6.83 -27.20 8.44
N THR A 85 7.05 -26.36 7.43
CA THR A 85 6.79 -26.68 6.01
C THR A 85 7.96 -27.38 5.32
N ASP A 86 9.19 -27.07 5.69
CA ASP A 86 10.37 -27.38 4.86
C ASP A 86 11.00 -28.74 5.17
N VAL A 87 10.26 -29.63 5.84
CA VAL A 87 10.76 -30.95 6.27
C VAL A 87 11.35 -31.75 5.09
N ASP A 88 10.68 -31.71 3.93
CA ASP A 88 11.11 -32.42 2.72
C ASP A 88 12.19 -31.67 1.94
N VAL A 89 12.24 -30.33 2.02
CA VAL A 89 13.24 -29.48 1.33
C VAL A 89 14.60 -29.56 2.01
N VAL A 90 14.62 -29.61 3.35
CA VAL A 90 15.87 -29.72 4.14
C VAL A 90 16.60 -31.04 3.84
N GLN A 91 15.88 -32.08 3.44
CA GLN A 91 16.46 -33.38 3.03
C GLN A 91 16.93 -33.41 1.57
N SER A 92 16.66 -32.37 0.78
CA SER A 92 17.02 -32.28 -0.63
C SER A 92 18.31 -31.47 -0.87
N ASP A 93 19.02 -31.77 -1.96
CA ASP A 93 20.19 -31.01 -2.44
C ASP A 93 19.83 -29.61 -3.01
N HIS A 94 18.65 -29.06 -2.71
CA HIS A 94 18.11 -27.83 -3.33
C HIS A 94 18.02 -26.62 -2.37
N GLN A 95 18.68 -26.68 -1.21
CA GLN A 95 18.67 -25.59 -0.22
C GLN A 95 19.18 -24.25 -0.79
N HIS A 96 20.17 -24.27 -1.68
CA HIS A 96 20.67 -23.07 -2.34
C HIS A 96 19.63 -22.41 -3.25
N VAL A 97 18.73 -23.19 -3.85
CA VAL A 97 17.62 -22.68 -4.67
C VAL A 97 16.64 -21.91 -3.78
N GLY A 98 16.27 -22.49 -2.64
CA GLY A 98 15.41 -21.84 -1.65
C GLY A 98 15.98 -20.50 -1.18
N ALA A 99 17.28 -20.46 -0.87
CA ALA A 99 17.96 -19.22 -0.47
C ALA A 99 17.98 -18.16 -1.57
N CYS A 100 18.20 -18.55 -2.84
CA CYS A 100 18.12 -17.64 -3.97
C CYS A 100 16.71 -17.06 -4.16
N VAL A 101 15.68 -17.91 -4.05
CA VAL A 101 14.28 -17.50 -4.15
C VAL A 101 13.89 -16.56 -3.01
N GLU A 102 14.26 -16.89 -1.76
CA GLU A 102 14.06 -16.01 -0.61
C GLU A 102 14.73 -14.66 -0.85
N GLY A 103 15.98 -14.65 -1.34
CA GLY A 103 16.71 -13.44 -1.69
C GLY A 103 15.97 -12.60 -2.74
N ILE A 104 15.57 -13.22 -3.86
CA ILE A 104 14.83 -12.54 -4.94
C ILE A 104 13.52 -11.94 -4.40
N ALA A 105 12.76 -12.72 -3.61
CA ALA A 105 11.48 -12.28 -3.08
C ALA A 105 11.65 -11.12 -2.09
N THR A 106 12.50 -11.28 -1.08
CA THR A 106 12.60 -10.35 0.06
C THR A 106 13.40 -9.08 -0.25
N THR A 107 14.35 -9.14 -1.18
CA THR A 107 15.21 -7.99 -1.52
C THR A 107 14.77 -7.26 -2.78
N CYS A 108 14.03 -7.90 -3.68
CA CYS A 108 13.56 -7.31 -4.93
C CYS A 108 12.03 -7.25 -5.01
N LEU A 109 11.34 -8.39 -5.13
CA LEU A 109 9.91 -8.40 -5.49
C LEU A 109 9.01 -7.75 -4.43
N PHE A 110 9.18 -8.11 -3.16
CA PHE A 110 8.36 -7.58 -2.06
C PHE A 110 8.52 -6.05 -1.88
N PRO A 111 9.75 -5.51 -1.79
CA PRO A 111 9.92 -4.06 -1.72
C PRO A 111 9.49 -3.37 -3.01
N ALA A 112 9.72 -3.94 -4.20
CA ALA A 112 9.31 -3.33 -5.46
C ALA A 112 7.79 -3.21 -5.58
N PHE A 113 7.05 -4.26 -5.22
CA PHE A 113 5.59 -4.21 -5.22
C PHE A 113 5.08 -3.14 -4.25
N THR A 114 5.61 -3.13 -3.02
CA THR A 114 5.27 -2.13 -1.99
C THR A 114 5.56 -0.72 -2.47
N PHE A 115 6.68 -0.53 -3.17
CA PHE A 115 7.05 0.72 -3.82
C PHE A 115 5.98 1.11 -4.84
N PHE A 116 5.68 0.28 -5.85
CA PHE A 116 4.74 0.66 -6.91
C PHE A 116 3.35 1.03 -6.39
N VAL A 117 2.74 0.23 -5.50
CA VAL A 117 1.38 0.51 -5.05
C VAL A 117 1.27 1.78 -4.20
N HIS A 118 2.34 2.16 -3.50
CA HIS A 118 2.39 3.39 -2.71
C HIS A 118 2.98 4.57 -3.47
N PHE A 119 3.82 4.34 -4.48
CA PHE A 119 4.49 5.36 -5.26
C PHE A 119 3.60 5.85 -6.42
N GLU A 120 2.89 4.97 -7.10
CA GLU A 120 1.99 5.37 -8.19
C GLU A 120 0.78 6.15 -7.64
N PRO A 121 0.58 7.43 -8.04
CA PRO A 121 -0.46 8.27 -7.46
C PRO A 121 -1.88 7.70 -7.60
N ASN A 122 -2.20 7.13 -8.77
CA ASN A 122 -3.53 6.59 -9.05
C ASN A 122 -3.82 5.35 -8.20
N LEU A 123 -2.88 4.41 -8.14
CA LEU A 123 -3.00 3.21 -7.30
C LEU A 123 -3.13 3.59 -5.82
N PHE A 124 -2.35 4.55 -5.35
CA PHE A 124 -2.44 5.00 -3.96
C PHE A 124 -3.78 5.70 -3.69
N HIS A 125 -4.18 6.69 -4.49
CA HIS A 125 -5.36 7.50 -4.21
C HIS A 125 -6.68 6.72 -4.36
N TYR A 126 -6.78 5.90 -5.40
CA TYR A 126 -8.01 5.17 -5.69
C TYR A 126 -8.03 3.78 -5.08
N GLY A 127 -6.88 3.10 -4.98
CA GLY A 127 -6.78 1.75 -4.41
C GLY A 127 -6.54 1.72 -2.90
N LEU A 128 -5.60 2.52 -2.38
CA LEU A 128 -5.13 2.39 -0.98
C LEU A 128 -5.75 3.42 -0.03
N ARG A 129 -5.85 4.69 -0.44
CA ARG A 129 -6.27 5.79 0.44
C ARG A 129 -7.70 5.61 0.96
N LYS A 130 -8.58 5.02 0.17
CA LYS A 130 -9.99 4.79 0.54
C LYS A 130 -10.21 3.46 1.25
N VAL A 131 -9.43 2.44 0.91
CA VAL A 131 -9.67 1.06 1.39
C VAL A 131 -8.77 0.70 2.57
N VAL A 132 -7.49 1.06 2.49
CA VAL A 132 -6.45 0.61 3.42
C VAL A 132 -6.21 1.63 4.52
N VAL A 133 -5.94 2.89 4.14
CA VAL A 133 -5.57 3.96 5.07
C VAL A 133 -6.58 4.14 6.23
N PRO A 134 -7.91 4.04 6.05
CA PRO A 134 -8.85 4.17 7.16
C PRO A 134 -8.75 3.06 8.21
N LYS A 135 -8.25 1.88 7.82
CA LYS A 135 -8.18 0.68 8.67
C LYS A 135 -6.90 0.62 9.49
N VAL A 136 -5.80 1.11 8.93
CA VAL A 136 -4.45 0.93 9.50
C VAL A 136 -3.67 2.21 9.70
N GLY A 137 -4.09 3.31 9.07
CA GLY A 137 -3.45 4.61 9.22
C GLY A 137 -3.78 5.25 10.57
N GLY A 138 -2.74 5.69 11.29
CA GLY A 138 -2.93 6.48 12.49
C GLY A 138 -3.74 7.74 12.21
N PHE A 139 -4.49 8.23 13.21
CA PHE A 139 -5.25 9.49 13.06
C PHE A 139 -4.36 10.63 12.55
N TRP A 140 -3.17 10.77 13.13
CA TRP A 140 -2.19 11.79 12.72
C TRP A 140 -1.64 11.57 11.32
N GLU A 141 -1.34 10.33 10.92
CA GLU A 141 -0.84 10.03 9.57
C GLU A 141 -1.88 10.30 8.49
N ARG A 142 -3.17 10.17 8.83
CA ARG A 142 -4.29 10.52 7.96
C ARG A 142 -4.45 12.02 7.82
N LEU A 143 -4.35 12.75 8.93
CA LEU A 143 -4.48 14.22 8.94
C LEU A 143 -3.30 14.90 8.24
N SER A 144 -2.08 14.45 8.50
CA SER A 144 -0.85 15.01 7.92
C SER A 144 -0.57 14.53 6.50
N GLY A 145 -1.31 13.51 6.01
CA GLY A 145 -1.02 12.84 4.75
C GLY A 145 0.33 12.10 4.74
N SER A 146 0.97 11.90 5.90
CA SER A 146 2.32 11.33 5.98
C SER A 146 2.36 9.81 5.80
N PHE A 147 1.21 9.12 5.77
CA PHE A 147 1.13 7.66 5.69
C PHE A 147 1.94 7.09 4.52
N ARG A 148 1.70 7.59 3.30
CA ARG A 148 2.43 7.19 2.08
C ARG A 148 3.93 7.39 2.22
N ARG A 149 4.33 8.57 2.73
CA ARG A 149 5.74 8.94 2.90
C ARG A 149 6.45 8.04 3.91
N ASN A 150 5.79 7.66 5.00
CA ASN A 150 6.36 6.79 6.01
C ASN A 150 6.64 5.39 5.46
N ILE A 151 5.73 4.82 4.68
CA ILE A 151 5.92 3.51 4.04
C ILE A 151 7.04 3.56 3.00
N LEU A 152 7.07 4.60 2.16
CA LEU A 152 8.11 4.75 1.14
C LEU A 152 9.49 4.96 1.76
N ARG A 153 9.62 5.78 2.82
CA ARG A 153 10.92 6.02 3.50
C ARG A 153 11.60 4.74 4.01
N SER A 154 10.82 3.73 4.40
CA SER A 154 11.35 2.43 4.84
C SER A 154 11.66 1.47 3.69
N ASN A 155 11.35 1.83 2.45
CA ASN A 155 11.49 0.97 1.28
C ASN A 155 12.88 1.15 0.63
N VAL A 156 13.53 0.04 0.27
CA VAL A 156 14.89 0.01 -0.32
C VAL A 156 14.95 0.77 -1.65
N PHE A 157 13.87 0.79 -2.42
CA PHE A 157 13.80 1.51 -3.68
C PHE A 157 13.50 3.00 -3.53
N SER A 158 13.20 3.49 -2.31
CA SER A 158 12.93 4.91 -2.10
C SER A 158 14.23 5.68 -1.90
N TYR A 159 14.54 6.56 -2.85
CA TYR A 159 15.56 7.59 -2.69
C TYR A 159 14.95 8.86 -2.07
N VAL A 160 15.61 9.40 -1.04
CA VAL A 160 15.17 10.54 -0.23
C VAL A 160 15.54 11.87 -0.88
N GLU A 161 14.63 12.84 -0.76
CA GLU A 161 14.80 14.30 -0.74
C GLU A 161 16.25 14.81 -0.86
N GLY A 162 16.60 15.31 -2.04
CA GLY A 162 17.92 15.88 -2.31
C GLY A 162 18.01 16.62 -3.65
N ALA A 163 17.00 17.39 -4.04
CA ALA A 163 17.13 18.38 -5.10
C ALA A 163 16.76 19.76 -4.54
N ALA A 164 17.77 20.40 -3.94
CA ALA A 164 17.80 21.83 -3.81
C ALA A 164 17.59 22.45 -5.20
N HIS A 165 16.53 23.25 -5.32
CA HIS A 165 16.38 24.31 -6.33
C HIS A 165 16.41 23.84 -7.79
N GLY A 166 15.29 23.33 -8.29
CA GLY A 166 15.05 23.21 -9.73
C GLY A 166 13.67 22.65 -10.07
N PRO A 167 12.97 23.18 -11.10
CA PRO A 167 11.68 22.65 -11.50
C PRO A 167 11.88 21.42 -12.38
N THR A 168 11.58 20.22 -11.87
CA THR A 168 10.85 19.13 -12.59
C THR A 168 10.82 17.84 -11.74
N PRO A 169 9.82 17.65 -10.85
CA PRO A 169 9.66 16.40 -10.10
C PRO A 169 9.29 15.19 -10.98
N PHE A 170 8.57 15.39 -12.08
CA PHE A 170 8.04 14.31 -12.92
C PHE A 170 9.08 13.46 -13.67
N ARG A 171 10.25 14.02 -14.01
CA ARG A 171 11.23 13.33 -14.87
C ARG A 171 12.10 12.33 -14.10
N THR A 172 12.35 12.61 -12.82
CA THR A 172 13.06 11.72 -11.89
C THR A 172 12.18 10.55 -11.44
N GLU A 173 10.87 10.77 -11.27
CA GLU A 173 9.92 9.74 -10.84
C GLU A 173 9.74 8.63 -11.88
N SER A 174 9.57 8.98 -13.17
CA SER A 174 9.42 7.98 -14.24
C SER A 174 10.68 7.14 -14.48
N ARG A 175 11.87 7.71 -14.25
CA ARG A 175 13.14 6.98 -14.40
C ARG A 175 13.29 5.91 -13.33
N GLN A 176 12.91 6.24 -12.10
CA GLN A 176 12.97 5.33 -10.96
C GLN A 176 11.97 4.17 -11.14
N VAL A 177 10.75 4.45 -11.60
CA VAL A 177 9.75 3.40 -11.90
C VAL A 177 10.27 2.44 -12.98
N ALA A 178 10.87 2.96 -14.05
CA ALA A 178 11.45 2.12 -15.11
C ALA A 178 12.63 1.27 -14.61
N GLU A 179 13.48 1.81 -13.74
CA GLU A 179 14.61 1.07 -13.15
C GLU A 179 14.12 -0.07 -12.25
N VAL A 180 13.18 0.21 -11.34
CA VAL A 180 12.60 -0.83 -10.47
C VAL A 180 11.87 -1.88 -11.31
N LEU A 181 11.16 -1.48 -12.36
CA LEU A 181 10.52 -2.43 -13.29
C LEU A 181 11.55 -3.34 -13.97
N GLY A 182 12.66 -2.79 -14.44
CA GLY A 182 13.75 -3.57 -15.03
C GLY A 182 14.35 -4.60 -14.05
N GLU A 183 14.46 -4.28 -12.76
CA GLU A 183 14.89 -5.24 -11.74
C GLU A 183 13.84 -6.33 -11.49
N VAL A 184 12.55 -5.96 -11.47
CA VAL A 184 11.46 -6.93 -11.33
C VAL A 184 11.40 -7.86 -12.54
N GLU A 185 11.55 -7.36 -13.77
CA GLU A 185 11.62 -8.19 -14.99
C GLU A 185 12.76 -9.21 -14.91
N LYS A 186 13.95 -8.79 -14.47
CA LYS A 186 15.08 -9.71 -14.24
C LYS A 186 14.75 -10.76 -13.20
N ALA A 187 14.11 -10.38 -12.10
CA ALA A 187 13.69 -11.30 -11.05
C ALA A 187 12.66 -12.32 -11.56
N PHE A 188 11.65 -11.89 -12.33
CA PHE A 188 10.67 -12.77 -12.96
C PHE A 188 11.32 -13.77 -13.91
N ARG A 189 12.20 -13.29 -14.80
CA ARG A 189 12.95 -14.16 -15.73
C ARG A 189 13.88 -15.14 -15.00
N ALA A 190 14.47 -14.72 -13.87
CA ALA A 190 15.29 -15.61 -13.04
C ALA A 190 14.42 -16.71 -12.39
N LEU A 191 13.25 -16.35 -11.83
CA LEU A 191 12.32 -17.32 -11.27
C LEU A 191 11.75 -18.27 -12.32
N GLU A 192 11.42 -17.79 -13.52
CA GLU A 192 10.99 -18.62 -14.66
C GLU A 192 12.06 -19.68 -14.99
N ARG A 193 13.33 -19.27 -15.12
CA ARG A 193 14.44 -20.18 -15.41
C ARG A 193 14.70 -21.17 -14.29
N LEU A 194 14.62 -20.73 -13.03
CA LEU A 194 14.73 -21.62 -11.88
C LEU A 194 13.60 -22.65 -11.88
N HIS A 195 12.36 -22.21 -12.09
CA HIS A 195 11.22 -23.10 -12.17
C HIS A 195 11.41 -24.16 -13.26
N LEU A 196 11.78 -23.75 -14.47
CA LEU A 196 12.05 -24.67 -15.59
C LEU A 196 13.21 -25.65 -15.33
N SER A 197 14.19 -25.26 -14.51
CA SER A 197 15.36 -26.10 -14.23
C SER A 197 15.08 -27.18 -13.19
N TYR A 198 14.11 -26.95 -12.30
CA TYR A 198 13.84 -27.83 -11.15
C TYR A 198 12.47 -28.51 -11.19
N ALA A 199 11.48 -27.95 -11.90
CA ALA A 199 10.19 -28.58 -12.11
C ALA A 199 10.37 -29.85 -12.95
N ARG A 200 10.09 -31.01 -12.34
CA ARG A 200 10.25 -32.32 -12.99
C ARG A 200 9.01 -32.72 -13.78
N THR A 201 7.83 -32.28 -13.32
CA THR A 201 6.52 -32.48 -13.95
C THR A 201 5.59 -31.31 -13.63
N ASP A 202 4.47 -31.20 -14.37
CA ASP A 202 3.40 -30.20 -14.15
C ASP A 202 2.74 -30.26 -12.74
N GLU A 203 3.02 -31.30 -11.95
CA GLU A 203 2.41 -31.56 -10.64
C GLU A 203 3.42 -31.41 -9.47
N THR A 204 4.65 -31.00 -9.75
CA THR A 204 5.63 -30.72 -8.69
C THR A 204 5.63 -29.25 -8.27
N PHE A 205 5.90 -29.01 -6.99
CA PHE A 205 6.14 -27.66 -6.45
C PHE A 205 7.46 -27.09 -6.99
N PHE A 206 7.74 -25.81 -6.70
CA PHE A 206 8.74 -25.01 -7.42
C PHE A 206 10.13 -25.66 -7.47
N SER A 207 10.54 -26.31 -6.39
CA SER A 207 11.83 -27.02 -6.28
C SER A 207 11.77 -28.50 -6.69
N GLY A 208 10.71 -28.92 -7.38
CA GLY A 208 10.50 -30.32 -7.80
C GLY A 208 10.01 -31.24 -6.69
N THR A 209 9.52 -30.69 -5.58
CA THR A 209 9.02 -31.43 -4.41
C THR A 209 7.56 -31.86 -4.59
N SER A 210 7.15 -32.92 -3.87
CA SER A 210 5.76 -33.39 -3.84
C SER A 210 4.88 -32.62 -2.85
N SER A 211 5.49 -31.88 -1.93
CA SER A 211 4.84 -31.05 -0.91
C SER A 211 5.28 -29.58 -1.07
N PRO A 212 4.39 -28.62 -0.74
CA PRO A 212 4.73 -27.21 -0.79
C PRO A 212 5.64 -26.81 0.38
N SER A 213 6.50 -25.83 0.14
CA SER A 213 7.51 -25.35 1.07
C SER A 213 7.48 -23.82 1.22
N SER A 214 8.34 -23.29 2.08
CA SER A 214 8.57 -21.85 2.21
C SER A 214 8.98 -21.20 0.87
N THR A 215 9.75 -21.90 0.05
CA THR A 215 10.15 -21.48 -1.30
C THR A 215 8.92 -21.17 -2.15
N ASP A 216 7.92 -22.05 -2.10
CA ASP A 216 6.67 -21.88 -2.85
C ASP A 216 5.87 -20.69 -2.35
N ALA A 217 5.87 -20.45 -1.03
CA ALA A 217 5.22 -19.28 -0.45
C ALA A 217 5.89 -17.96 -0.90
N TYR A 218 7.22 -17.93 -0.97
CA TYR A 218 7.98 -16.79 -1.50
C TYR A 218 7.68 -16.52 -2.97
N VAL A 219 7.75 -17.56 -3.81
CA VAL A 219 7.46 -17.45 -5.25
C VAL A 219 6.02 -16.99 -5.45
N TYR A 220 5.08 -17.65 -4.77
CA TYR A 220 3.67 -17.31 -4.88
C TYR A 220 3.44 -15.86 -4.54
N ALA A 221 3.85 -15.42 -3.35
CA ALA A 221 3.59 -14.07 -2.90
C ALA A 221 4.28 -13.04 -3.80
N GLY A 222 5.53 -13.29 -4.19
CA GLY A 222 6.31 -12.38 -5.02
C GLY A 222 5.68 -12.20 -6.39
N VAL A 223 5.31 -13.28 -7.05
CA VAL A 223 4.77 -13.26 -8.41
C VAL A 223 3.30 -12.85 -8.43
N SER A 224 2.49 -13.46 -7.55
CA SER A 224 1.05 -13.20 -7.44
C SER A 224 0.74 -11.74 -7.18
N SER A 225 1.52 -11.08 -6.30
CA SER A 225 1.33 -9.66 -6.02
C SER A 225 1.36 -8.81 -7.30
N PHE A 226 2.22 -9.13 -8.26
CA PHE A 226 2.23 -8.41 -9.55
C PHE A 226 1.21 -8.96 -10.53
N LEU A 227 1.01 -10.28 -10.66
CA LEU A 227 0.14 -10.84 -11.71
C LEU A 227 -1.35 -10.65 -11.45
N HIS A 228 -1.77 -10.70 -10.18
CA HIS A 228 -3.17 -10.65 -9.77
C HIS A 228 -3.62 -9.26 -9.30
N ALA A 229 -2.69 -8.32 -9.10
CA ALA A 229 -3.04 -6.94 -8.81
C ALA A 229 -3.82 -6.33 -9.98
N ASP A 230 -4.85 -5.56 -9.66
CA ASP A 230 -5.66 -4.84 -10.65
C ASP A 230 -4.97 -3.56 -11.12
N PHE A 231 -3.86 -3.71 -11.85
CA PHE A 231 -3.13 -2.59 -12.45
C PHE A 231 -3.75 -2.09 -13.76
N GLY A 232 -4.66 -2.86 -14.37
CA GLY A 232 -5.36 -2.50 -15.61
C GLY A 232 -6.77 -1.95 -15.41
N GLY A 233 -7.20 -1.75 -14.16
CA GLY A 233 -8.50 -1.18 -13.85
C GLY A 233 -8.61 0.32 -14.18
N PRO A 234 -9.79 0.94 -14.00
CA PRO A 234 -10.06 2.35 -14.36
C PRO A 234 -9.12 3.39 -13.77
N HIS A 235 -8.43 3.04 -12.67
CA HIS A 235 -7.46 3.89 -11.98
C HIS A 235 -6.11 3.19 -11.82
N GLY A 236 -5.79 2.28 -12.73
CA GLY A 236 -4.54 1.53 -12.75
C GLY A 236 -3.34 2.35 -13.20
N SER A 237 -2.21 1.68 -13.44
CA SER A 237 -1.01 2.30 -14.00
C SER A 237 -0.72 1.67 -15.38
N PRO A 238 -0.72 2.46 -16.48
CA PRO A 238 -0.47 1.92 -17.82
C PRO A 238 0.89 1.21 -17.94
N GLN A 239 1.91 1.71 -17.25
CA GLN A 239 3.25 1.12 -17.24
C GLN A 239 3.23 -0.26 -16.56
N LEU A 240 2.57 -0.39 -15.42
CA LEU A 240 2.44 -1.66 -14.70
C LEU A 240 1.53 -2.65 -15.43
N ALA A 241 0.49 -2.15 -16.10
CA ALA A 241 -0.41 -2.96 -16.93
C ALA A 241 0.32 -3.51 -18.17
N ALA A 242 1.17 -2.69 -18.82
CA ALA A 242 2.03 -3.13 -19.92
C ALA A 242 3.05 -4.16 -19.45
N PHE A 243 3.74 -3.88 -18.33
CA PHE A 243 4.64 -4.85 -17.69
C PHE A 243 3.92 -6.18 -17.41
N GLN A 244 2.73 -6.15 -16.80
CA GLN A 244 1.93 -7.36 -16.55
C GLN A 244 1.65 -8.15 -17.83
N ALA A 245 1.35 -7.49 -18.94
CA ALA A 245 1.13 -8.17 -20.22
C ALA A 245 2.41 -8.85 -20.71
N THR A 246 3.54 -8.14 -20.67
CA THR A 246 4.85 -8.66 -21.05
C THR A 246 5.26 -9.87 -20.21
N VAL A 247 5.20 -9.79 -18.87
CA VAL A 247 5.60 -10.94 -18.02
C VAL A 247 4.63 -12.12 -18.12
N LYS A 248 3.35 -11.89 -18.43
CA LYS A 248 2.39 -12.99 -18.69
C LYS A 248 2.76 -13.78 -19.96
N GLU A 249 3.33 -13.11 -20.95
CA GLU A 249 3.80 -13.74 -22.19
C GLU A 249 5.18 -14.39 -22.02
N GLU A 250 6.13 -13.65 -21.44
CA GLU A 250 7.53 -14.11 -21.33
C GLU A 250 7.77 -15.16 -20.23
N CYS A 251 6.95 -15.17 -19.17
CA CYS A 251 7.10 -16.07 -18.02
C CYS A 251 5.88 -17.00 -17.87
N ALA A 252 5.48 -17.65 -18.98
CA ALA A 252 4.26 -18.42 -19.05
C ALA A 252 4.22 -19.61 -18.07
N HIS A 253 5.37 -20.24 -17.79
CA HIS A 253 5.41 -21.38 -16.86
C HIS A 253 5.18 -20.92 -15.42
N LEU A 254 5.80 -19.82 -15.01
CA LEU A 254 5.59 -19.21 -13.70
C LEU A 254 4.15 -18.71 -13.53
N VAL A 255 3.54 -18.18 -14.58
CA VAL A 255 2.12 -17.78 -14.57
C VAL A 255 1.22 -19.00 -14.36
N LYS A 256 1.45 -20.09 -15.11
CA LYS A 256 0.72 -21.36 -14.95
C LYS A 256 0.87 -21.89 -13.53
N TYR A 257 2.09 -21.89 -13.00
CA TYR A 257 2.42 -22.34 -11.65
C TYR A 257 1.66 -21.56 -10.57
N VAL A 258 1.67 -20.23 -10.66
CA VAL A 258 1.02 -19.36 -9.67
C VAL A 258 -0.50 -19.43 -9.77
N GLU A 259 -1.07 -19.57 -10.96
CA GLU A 259 -2.51 -19.81 -11.10
C GLU A 259 -2.92 -21.19 -10.57
N TRP A 260 -2.11 -22.22 -10.80
CA TRP A 260 -2.34 -23.55 -10.21
C TRP A 260 -2.35 -23.49 -8.68
N MET A 261 -1.37 -22.82 -8.07
CA MET A 261 -1.37 -22.62 -6.61
C MET A 261 -2.51 -21.75 -6.11
N ARG A 262 -2.94 -20.73 -6.88
CA ARG A 262 -4.11 -19.92 -6.54
C ARG A 262 -5.38 -20.79 -6.52
N GLN A 263 -5.57 -21.63 -7.53
CA GLN A 263 -6.70 -22.54 -7.58
C GLN A 263 -6.66 -23.55 -6.43
N MET A 264 -5.49 -24.11 -6.11
CA MET A 264 -5.35 -25.10 -5.06
C MET A 264 -5.58 -24.53 -3.64
N PHE A 265 -5.05 -23.34 -3.34
CA PHE A 265 -5.01 -22.83 -1.96
C PHE A 265 -5.89 -21.62 -1.70
N TYR A 266 -6.44 -20.97 -2.73
CA TYR A 266 -7.21 -19.73 -2.60
C TYR A 266 -8.60 -19.81 -3.24
N GLU A 267 -9.22 -21.00 -3.26
CA GLU A 267 -10.57 -21.21 -3.83
C GLU A 267 -11.61 -20.22 -3.27
N ASP A 268 -11.54 -19.93 -1.97
CA ASP A 268 -12.42 -18.98 -1.26
C ASP A 268 -12.41 -17.55 -1.88
N TYR A 269 -11.38 -17.22 -2.67
CA TYR A 269 -11.19 -15.91 -3.29
C TYR A 269 -11.48 -15.88 -4.80
N ASN A 270 -11.93 -16.98 -5.40
CA ASN A 270 -12.10 -17.14 -6.86
C ASN A 270 -12.92 -16.03 -7.54
N GLY A 271 -13.85 -15.36 -6.84
CA GLY A 271 -14.66 -14.28 -7.41
C GLY A 271 -13.97 -12.92 -7.54
N LYS A 272 -12.86 -12.67 -6.83
CA LYS A 272 -12.20 -11.35 -6.80
C LYS A 272 -10.71 -11.42 -7.11
N TYR A 273 -10.05 -12.51 -6.75
CA TYR A 273 -8.61 -12.72 -6.85
C TYR A 273 -8.28 -13.71 -7.96
N GLY A 274 -7.59 -13.22 -8.98
CA GLY A 274 -7.18 -13.99 -10.15
C GLY A 274 -6.76 -13.08 -11.29
N LEU A 275 -6.21 -13.67 -12.35
CA LEU A 275 -5.75 -12.92 -13.52
C LEU A 275 -6.85 -12.04 -14.11
N LYS A 276 -6.59 -10.73 -14.14
CA LYS A 276 -7.42 -9.77 -14.86
C LYS A 276 -7.03 -9.75 -16.33
N LYS A 277 -8.05 -9.70 -17.21
CA LYS A 277 -7.86 -9.45 -18.64
C LYS A 277 -7.70 -7.95 -18.83
N THR A 278 -6.51 -7.55 -19.26
CA THR A 278 -6.25 -6.16 -19.68
C THR A 278 -6.25 -6.14 -21.20
N THR A 279 -7.10 -5.31 -21.81
CA THR A 279 -7.14 -5.14 -23.27
C THR A 279 -6.32 -3.92 -23.68
N ALA A 280 -5.78 -3.93 -24.91
CA ALA A 280 -5.05 -2.78 -25.45
C ALA A 280 -5.89 -1.49 -25.45
N VAL A 281 -7.21 -1.63 -25.64
CA VAL A 281 -8.18 -0.52 -25.54
C VAL A 281 -8.25 0.03 -24.12
N ALA A 282 -8.36 -0.82 -23.10
CA ALA A 282 -8.36 -0.39 -21.70
C ALA A 282 -7.07 0.33 -21.32
N THR A 283 -5.91 -0.16 -21.80
CA THR A 283 -4.63 0.53 -21.57
C THR A 283 -4.61 1.91 -22.23
N ALA A 284 -5.10 2.04 -23.46
CA ALA A 284 -5.18 3.33 -24.16
C ALA A 284 -6.13 4.31 -23.46
N GLU A 285 -7.28 3.84 -22.98
CA GLU A 285 -8.23 4.62 -22.18
C GLU A 285 -7.62 5.09 -20.86
N MET A 286 -6.84 4.24 -20.18
CA MET A 286 -6.12 4.62 -18.96
C MET A 286 -5.04 5.67 -19.22
N VAL A 287 -4.31 5.57 -20.34
CA VAL A 287 -3.33 6.60 -20.75
C VAL A 287 -4.03 7.93 -21.03
N ALA A 288 -5.17 7.89 -21.72
CA ALA A 288 -5.97 9.08 -21.98
C ALA A 288 -6.51 9.70 -20.69
N ALA A 289 -7.09 8.90 -19.80
CA ALA A 289 -7.59 9.35 -18.50
C ALA A 289 -6.47 9.94 -17.62
N ALA A 290 -5.29 9.30 -17.59
CA ALA A 290 -4.13 9.82 -16.86
C ALA A 290 -3.64 11.16 -17.44
N ALA A 291 -3.68 11.32 -18.77
CA ALA A 291 -3.33 12.58 -19.43
C ALA A 291 -4.36 13.68 -19.13
N GLU A 292 -5.65 13.35 -19.12
CA GLU A 292 -6.75 14.26 -18.76
C GLU A 292 -6.66 14.71 -17.29
N ASP A 293 -6.39 13.80 -16.35
CA ASP A 293 -6.21 14.12 -14.93
C ASP A 293 -4.97 15.01 -14.70
N ALA A 294 -3.86 14.73 -15.40
CA ALA A 294 -2.67 15.57 -15.36
C ALA A 294 -2.95 16.98 -15.91
N TYR A 295 -3.71 17.08 -17.00
CA TYR A 295 -4.12 18.36 -17.56
C TYR A 295 -5.08 19.13 -16.64
N ALA A 296 -6.09 18.44 -16.10
CA ALA A 296 -7.08 19.03 -15.21
C ALA A 296 -6.46 19.57 -13.92
N SER A 297 -5.57 18.78 -13.29
CA SER A 297 -4.84 19.19 -12.08
C SER A 297 -3.88 20.35 -12.33
N GLY A 298 -3.20 20.37 -13.49
CA GLY A 298 -2.41 21.51 -13.93
C GLY A 298 -3.26 22.78 -14.07
N ARG A 299 -4.44 22.66 -14.68
CA ARG A 299 -5.38 23.76 -14.85
C ARG A 299 -5.88 24.33 -13.51
N THR A 300 -6.33 23.50 -12.57
CA THR A 300 -6.78 23.97 -11.25
C THR A 300 -5.67 24.65 -10.48
N ARG A 301 -4.44 24.12 -10.55
CA ARG A 301 -3.28 24.74 -9.90
C ARG A 301 -2.98 26.13 -10.48
N VAL A 302 -3.02 26.27 -11.81
CA VAL A 302 -2.83 27.56 -12.48
C VAL A 302 -3.96 28.52 -12.11
N LEU A 303 -5.23 28.10 -12.20
CA LEU A 303 -6.38 28.93 -11.83
C LEU A 303 -6.32 29.39 -10.37
N PHE A 304 -5.97 28.51 -9.44
CA PHE A 304 -5.80 28.85 -8.03
C PHE A 304 -4.65 29.84 -7.83
N THR A 305 -3.48 29.59 -8.43
CA THR A 305 -2.32 30.47 -8.30
C THR A 305 -2.61 31.85 -8.90
N THR A 306 -3.24 31.90 -10.08
CA THR A 306 -3.65 33.15 -10.73
C THR A 306 -4.73 33.86 -9.91
N GLY A 307 -5.69 33.13 -9.34
CA GLY A 307 -6.72 33.71 -8.46
C GLY A 307 -6.13 34.32 -7.20
N VAL A 308 -5.23 33.61 -6.52
CA VAL A 308 -4.52 34.12 -5.34
C VAL A 308 -3.65 35.32 -5.71
N PHE A 309 -2.91 35.25 -6.81
CA PHE A 309 -2.10 36.37 -7.28
C PHE A 309 -2.96 37.58 -7.63
N ALA A 310 -4.05 37.40 -8.36
CA ALA A 310 -4.96 38.49 -8.71
C ALA A 310 -5.62 39.11 -7.48
N PHE A 311 -6.01 38.28 -6.50
CA PHE A 311 -6.56 38.76 -5.23
C PHE A 311 -5.56 39.58 -4.43
N LEU A 312 -4.32 39.08 -4.28
CA LEU A 312 -3.24 39.81 -3.61
C LEU A 312 -2.89 41.10 -4.36
N TYR A 313 -2.77 41.03 -5.69
CA TYR A 313 -2.52 42.19 -6.53
C TYR A 313 -3.64 43.22 -6.38
N PHE A 314 -4.91 42.80 -6.36
CA PHE A 314 -6.04 43.69 -6.14
C PHE A 314 -5.96 44.39 -4.77
N ILE A 315 -5.62 43.65 -3.70
CA ILE A 315 -5.43 44.23 -2.37
C ILE A 315 -4.29 45.25 -2.37
N PHE A 316 -3.14 44.90 -2.96
CA PHE A 316 -1.99 45.81 -2.98
C PHE A 316 -2.20 47.03 -3.87
N ALA A 317 -2.84 46.86 -5.04
CA ALA A 317 -3.08 47.95 -5.98
C ALA A 317 -4.16 48.92 -5.50
N ASN A 318 -5.06 48.47 -4.62
CA ASN A 318 -6.15 49.29 -4.07
C ASN A 318 -6.01 49.50 -2.55
N SER A 319 -4.79 49.37 -2.00
CA SER A 319 -4.56 49.44 -0.56
C SER A 319 -5.13 50.71 0.06
N ASP A 320 -4.96 51.85 -0.61
CA ASP A 320 -5.39 53.14 -0.07
C ASP A 320 -6.91 53.27 -0.01
N VAL A 321 -7.61 52.73 -1.01
CA VAL A 321 -9.08 52.69 -1.05
C VAL A 321 -9.61 51.71 -0.03
N ILE A 322 -8.99 50.52 0.09
CA ILE A 322 -9.39 49.50 1.06
C ILE A 322 -9.19 50.00 2.48
N VAL A 323 -8.05 50.66 2.78
CA VAL A 323 -7.80 51.27 4.08
C VAL A 323 -8.82 52.36 4.38
N SER A 324 -9.13 53.24 3.41
CA SER A 324 -10.16 54.27 3.58
C SER A 324 -11.53 53.68 3.89
N LEU A 325 -11.91 52.58 3.21
CA LEU A 325 -13.19 51.90 3.41
C LEU A 325 -13.24 51.15 4.74
N LEU A 326 -12.12 50.59 5.19
CA LEU A 326 -11.99 49.99 6.54
C LEU A 326 -12.04 51.06 7.64
N GLU A 327 -11.40 52.22 7.44
CA GLU A 327 -11.47 53.34 8.37
C GLU A 327 -12.89 53.89 8.48
N GLU A 328 -13.63 53.99 7.39
CA GLU A 328 -15.03 54.42 7.36
C GLU A 328 -15.95 53.44 8.10
N VAL A 329 -15.76 52.13 7.91
CA VAL A 329 -16.52 51.09 8.64
C VAL A 329 -16.15 51.07 10.13
N LEU A 330 -14.86 51.18 10.48
CA LEU A 330 -14.40 51.21 11.87
C LEU A 330 -14.75 52.50 12.61
N SER A 331 -14.95 53.60 11.89
CA SER A 331 -15.42 54.87 12.45
C SER A 331 -16.94 54.89 12.60
N SER A 332 -17.69 54.25 11.69
CA SER A 332 -19.13 54.03 11.85
C SER A 332 -19.47 53.23 13.11
N ASP A 333 -18.71 52.17 13.41
CA ASP A 333 -18.91 51.35 14.63
C ASP A 333 -18.59 52.10 15.94
N LYS A 334 -17.76 53.15 15.88
CA LYS A 334 -17.50 54.03 17.03
C LYS A 334 -18.62 55.05 17.27
N VAL A 335 -19.42 55.38 16.27
CA VAL A 335 -20.53 56.32 16.41
C VAL A 335 -21.75 55.65 17.04
N ASP A 336 -21.98 54.35 16.78
CA ASP A 336 -23.11 53.62 17.37
C ASP A 336 -22.88 53.19 18.84
N MET A 337 -21.63 53.18 19.32
CA MET A 337 -21.32 52.84 20.72
C MET A 337 -21.36 54.05 21.69
N VAL A 338 -21.55 55.28 21.20
CA VAL A 338 -21.62 56.51 22.03
C VAL A 338 -23.07 56.97 22.28
N THR A 339 -24.06 56.34 21.63
CA THR A 339 -25.47 56.74 21.69
C THR A 339 -26.34 55.86 22.60
N SER A 340 -25.77 55.30 23.66
CA SER A 340 -26.52 54.55 24.68
C SER A 340 -26.06 54.84 26.10
N GLU A 341 -26.34 56.05 26.58
CA GLU A 341 -26.58 56.29 28.00
C GLU A 341 -27.99 56.88 28.19
N PRO A 342 -28.79 56.39 29.16
CA PRO A 342 -30.18 56.78 29.32
C PRO A 342 -30.31 58.10 30.09
N GLU A 343 -31.14 59.02 29.59
CA GLU A 343 -31.58 60.19 30.35
C GLU A 343 -32.54 59.74 31.47
N GLU A 344 -32.04 59.65 32.71
CA GLU A 344 -32.89 59.66 33.90
C GLU A 344 -33.16 61.11 34.36
N GLU A 345 -34.41 61.47 34.16
CA GLU A 345 -35.22 62.52 34.75
C GLU A 345 -34.94 62.78 36.26
N ASN A 346 -34.72 64.05 36.65
CA ASN A 346 -35.25 64.51 37.92
C ASN A 346 -35.53 66.02 37.99
N GLN A 347 -36.78 66.31 38.33
CA GLN A 347 -37.39 67.62 38.56
C GLN A 347 -36.99 68.18 39.93
N ARG A 348 -36.98 69.53 40.04
CA ARG A 348 -37.56 70.39 41.10
C ARG A 348 -36.72 71.66 41.24
N GLU A 349 -37.25 72.82 40.84
CA GLU A 349 -38.10 73.75 41.60
C GLU A 349 -37.27 74.99 41.95
N GLU A 350 -37.62 76.15 41.40
CA GLU A 350 -37.49 77.40 42.15
C GLU A 350 -38.74 78.26 41.94
N PRO A 351 -39.28 78.88 43.02
CA PRO A 351 -40.52 79.60 42.99
C PRO A 351 -40.34 81.09 42.66
N ASN A 352 -41.48 81.68 42.27
CA ASN A 352 -41.74 83.08 41.98
C ASN A 352 -40.98 84.13 42.82
N LEU A 353 -40.58 85.22 42.14
CA LEU A 353 -41.00 86.58 42.49
C LEU A 353 -41.04 87.49 41.24
#